data_AF-W2YK70-F1
#
_entry.id   AF-W2YK70-F1
#
_cell.length_a   1.000
_cell.length_b   1.000
_cell.length_c   1.000
_cell.angle_alpha   90.00
_cell.angle_beta   90.00
_cell.angle_gamma   90.00
#
_symmetry.space_group_name_H-M   'P 1'
#
loop_
_entity.id
_entity.type
_entity.pdbx_description
1 polymer ?
#
loop_
_entity_poly.entity_id
_entity_poly.type
_entity_poly.pdbx_seq_one_letter_code
_entity_poly.pdbx_strand_id
1 'polypeptide(L)' 'SAQCMHLSENEFDQKKANIVNNWKTIGETSARFRAVAKKIRRQWFDNSRFSKWQAFHTPPGYATTNNPVELYHRKVKL' A
#
# COMPACT_ATOMS: atom_id res chain seq x y z
N SER A 1 -9.41 20.06 -10.50
CA SER A 1 -8.26 19.12 -10.43
C SER A 1 -7.90 18.71 -9.00
N ALA A 2 -8.03 19.56 -7.97
CA ALA A 2 -7.75 19.19 -6.57
C ALA A 2 -8.74 18.18 -5.95
N GLN A 3 -10.01 18.23 -6.34
CA GLN A 3 -11.07 17.40 -5.76
C GLN A 3 -10.94 15.89 -6.09
N CYS A 4 -10.35 15.55 -7.24
CA CYS A 4 -10.14 14.15 -7.65
C CYS A 4 -8.97 13.50 -6.89
N MET A 5 -7.94 14.27 -6.55
CA MET A 5 -6.80 13.84 -5.74
C MET A 5 -7.20 13.61 -4.27
N HIS A 6 -8.11 14.42 -3.73
CA HIS A 6 -8.61 14.31 -2.36
C HIS A 6 -9.54 13.11 -2.14
N LEU A 7 -10.31 12.72 -3.17
CA LEU A 7 -11.17 11.53 -3.12
C LEU A 7 -10.35 10.24 -3.13
N SER A 8 -9.24 10.20 -3.88
CA SER A 8 -8.41 9.01 -4.03
C SER A 8 -7.50 8.73 -2.82
N GLU A 9 -7.03 9.79 -2.15
CA GLU A 9 -6.27 9.68 -0.90
C GLU A 9 -7.15 9.12 0.22
N ASN A 10 -8.39 9.59 0.31
CA ASN A 10 -9.37 9.09 1.28
C ASN A 10 -9.75 7.62 0.97
N GLU A 11 -9.89 7.25 -0.30
CA GLU A 11 -10.16 5.86 -0.71
C GLU A 11 -8.99 4.93 -0.38
N PHE A 12 -7.75 5.37 -0.61
CA PHE A 12 -6.56 4.59 -0.28
C PHE A 12 -6.45 4.35 1.22
N ASP A 13 -6.58 5.40 2.03
CA ASP A 13 -6.48 5.28 3.49
C ASP A 13 -7.61 4.42 4.07
N GLN A 14 -8.83 4.55 3.54
CA GLN A 14 -9.96 3.69 3.93
C GLN A 14 -9.73 2.22 3.57
N LYS A 15 -9.30 1.93 2.33
CA LYS A 15 -8.99 0.56 1.89
C LYS A 15 -7.84 -0.04 2.69
N LYS A 16 -6.77 0.74 2.92
CA LYS A 16 -5.63 0.34 3.73
C LYS A 16 -6.06 0.02 5.17
N ALA A 17 -6.84 0.90 5.80
CA ALA A 17 -7.33 0.70 7.15
C ALA A 17 -8.19 -0.57 7.27
N ASN A 18 -9.09 -0.79 6.31
CA ASN A 18 -9.95 -1.98 6.27
C ASN A 18 -9.12 -3.27 6.15
N ILE A 19 -8.21 -3.34 5.17
CA ILE A 19 -7.33 -4.51 4.96
C ILE A 19 -6.48 -4.79 6.20
N VAL A 20 -5.85 -3.77 6.79
CA VAL A 20 -4.99 -3.93 7.96
C VAL A 20 -5.79 -4.37 9.19
N ASN A 21 -7.03 -3.91 9.36
CA ASN A 21 -7.89 -4.35 10.45
C ASN A 21 -8.34 -5.80 10.26
N ASN A 22 -8.74 -6.21 9.06
CA ASN A 22 -9.06 -7.60 8.76
C ASN A 22 -7.87 -8.55 9.04
N TRP A 23 -6.64 -8.12 8.72
CA TRP A 23 -5.45 -8.90 9.03
C TRP A 23 -5.19 -9.06 10.54
N LYS A 24 -5.62 -8.12 11.39
CA LYS A 24 -5.53 -8.29 12.85
C LYS A 24 -6.43 -9.44 13.29
N THR A 25 -7.68 -9.45 12.84
CA THR A 25 -8.67 -10.50 13.14
C THR A 25 -8.19 -11.87 12.70
N ILE A 26 -7.65 -12.00 11.47
CA ILE A 26 -7.09 -13.28 10.98
C ILE A 26 -5.78 -13.63 11.73
N GLY A 27 -5.00 -12.63 12.10
CA GLY A 27 -3.76 -12.80 12.85
C GLY A 27 -3.99 -13.37 14.25
N GLU A 28 -5.13 -13.09 14.88
CA GLU A 28 -5.51 -13.64 16.19
C GLU A 28 -5.57 -15.17 16.15
N THR A 29 -6.05 -15.75 15.06
CA THR A 29 -6.21 -17.20 14.89
C THR A 29 -4.96 -17.90 14.35
N SER A 30 -3.99 -17.16 13.79
CA SER A 30 -2.76 -17.75 13.21
C SER A 30 -1.51 -16.91 13.45
N ALA A 31 -0.58 -17.44 14.25
CA ALA A 31 0.72 -16.82 14.50
C ALA A 31 1.58 -16.68 13.23
N ARG A 32 1.53 -17.69 12.33
CA ARG A 32 2.26 -17.65 11.05
C ARG A 32 1.74 -16.53 10.16
N PHE A 33 0.42 -16.39 10.05
CA PHE A 33 -0.19 -15.29 9.31
C PHE A 33 0.22 -13.94 9.90
N ARG A 34 0.16 -13.80 11.24
CA ARG A 34 0.55 -12.58 11.94
C ARG A 34 1.98 -12.14 11.62
N ALA A 35 2.92 -13.08 11.57
CA ALA A 35 4.32 -12.81 11.22
C ALA A 35 4.47 -12.32 9.76
N VAL A 36 3.78 -12.97 8.82
CA VAL A 36 3.79 -12.58 7.40
C VAL A 36 3.14 -11.20 7.22
N ALA A 37 1.96 -10.97 7.79
CA ALA A 37 1.25 -9.70 7.74
C ALA A 37 2.10 -8.55 8.32
N LYS A 38 2.81 -8.78 9.44
CA LYS A 38 3.75 -7.80 10.01
C LYS A 38 4.88 -7.46 9.04
N LYS A 39 5.46 -8.47 8.36
CA LYS A 39 6.54 -8.25 7.37
C LYS A 39 6.04 -7.44 6.17
N ILE A 40 4.87 -7.80 5.63
CA ILE A 40 4.25 -7.09 4.50
C ILE A 40 3.96 -5.63 4.89
N ARG A 41 3.35 -5.39 6.06
CA ARG A 41 3.02 -4.03 6.50
C ARG A 41 4.27 -3.17 6.66
N ARG A 42 5.31 -3.71 7.29
CA ARG A 42 6.58 -2.99 7.45
C ARG A 42 7.22 -2.64 6.10
N GLN A 43 7.16 -3.53 5.13
CA GLN A 43 7.79 -3.33 3.83
C GLN A 43 7.03 -2.32 2.95
N TRP A 44 5.71 -2.39 2.93
CA TRP A 44 4.89 -1.73 1.91
C TRP A 44 4.10 -0.52 2.42
N PHE A 45 3.72 -0.52 3.70
CA PHE A 45 2.86 0.52 4.27
C PHE A 45 3.61 1.45 5.21
N ASP A 46 4.50 0.91 6.05
CA ASP A 46 5.22 1.68 7.07
C ASP A 46 6.56 2.23 6.54
N ASN A 47 7.08 1.66 5.44
CA ASN A 47 8.30 2.14 4.81
C ASN A 47 8.01 3.28 3.83
N SER A 48 8.44 4.49 4.17
CA SER A 48 8.27 5.69 3.34
C SER A 48 8.83 5.56 1.92
N ARG A 49 9.79 4.64 1.69
CA ARG A 49 10.36 4.36 0.36
C ARG A 49 9.38 3.65 -0.56
N PHE A 50 8.44 2.90 0.00
CA PHE A 50 7.50 2.07 -0.75
C PHE A 50 6.05 2.39 -0.43
N SER A 51 5.71 3.37 0.41
CA SER A 51 4.32 3.64 0.82
C SER A 51 3.61 4.72 -0.01
N LYS A 52 4.32 5.41 -0.92
CA LYS A 52 3.78 6.50 -1.76
C LYS A 52 3.37 6.02 -3.15
N TRP A 53 2.30 5.24 -3.25
CA TRP A 53 1.84 4.65 -4.51
C TRP A 53 1.07 5.66 -5.37
N GLN A 54 1.69 6.24 -6.40
CA GLN A 54 1.02 7.16 -7.33
C GLN A 54 -0.12 6.49 -8.10
N ALA A 55 -0.18 5.16 -8.18
CA ALA A 55 -1.37 4.47 -8.68
C ALA A 55 -2.67 4.92 -7.98
N PHE A 56 -2.58 5.37 -6.72
CA PHE A 56 -3.70 5.89 -5.94
C PHE A 56 -3.77 7.41 -5.88
N HIS A 57 -2.80 8.12 -6.44
CA HIS A 57 -2.76 9.59 -6.47
C HIS A 57 -2.73 10.14 -7.91
N THR A 58 -2.80 9.28 -8.92
CA THR A 58 -2.78 9.68 -10.32
C THR A 58 -4.16 9.47 -10.90
N PRO A 59 -4.78 10.53 -11.47
CA PRO A 59 -6.06 10.40 -12.14
C PRO A 59 -6.01 9.35 -13.27
N PRO A 60 -7.12 8.65 -13.54
CA PRO A 60 -7.23 7.73 -14.66
C PRO A 60 -6.82 8.40 -15.99
N GLY A 61 -5.99 7.72 -16.81
CA GLY A 61 -5.51 8.23 -18.10
C GLY A 61 -4.08 8.80 -18.09
N TYR A 62 -3.41 8.87 -16.94
CA TYR A 62 -2.01 9.27 -16.82
C TYR A 62 -1.11 8.08 -16.47
N ALA A 63 0.10 8.05 -17.04
CA ALA A 63 1.08 7.00 -16.78
C ALA A 63 1.59 7.05 -15.33
N THR A 64 1.49 5.94 -14.61
CA THR A 64 1.92 5.80 -13.21
C THR A 64 3.34 5.25 -13.13
N THR A 65 4.33 6.15 -13.10
CA THR A 65 5.77 5.80 -13.15
C THR A 65 6.35 5.19 -11.86
N ASN A 66 5.53 5.03 -10.81
CA ASN A 66 6.00 4.61 -9.49
C ASN A 66 5.29 3.37 -8.92
N ASN A 67 4.71 2.53 -9.78
CA ASN A 67 4.05 1.29 -9.37
C ASN A 67 4.90 0.56 -8.31
N PRO A 68 4.34 0.22 -7.13
CA PRO A 68 5.09 -0.43 -6.04
C PRO A 68 5.95 -1.60 -6.49
N VAL A 69 5.44 -2.40 -7.43
CA VAL A 69 6.13 -3.58 -7.95
C VAL A 69 7.38 -3.18 -8.73
N GLU A 70 7.29 -2.16 -9.58
CA GLU A 70 8.42 -1.64 -10.37
C GLU A 70 9.47 -0.97 -9.48
N LEU A 71 9.03 -0.21 -8.46
CA LEU A 71 9.92 0.44 -7.51
C LEU A 71 10.70 -0.58 -6.66
N TYR A 72 10.03 -1.66 -6.24
CA TYR A 72 10.66 -2.77 -5.53
C TYR A 72 11.69 -3.48 -6.41
N HIS A 73 11.32 -3.84 -7.64
CA HIS A 73 12.25 -4.48 -8.57
C HIS A 73 13.48 -3.61 -8.84
N ARG A 74 13.31 -2.29 -9.01
CA ARG A 74 14.44 -1.37 -9.20
C ARG A 74 15.36 -1.33 -7.99
N LYS A 75 14.83 -1.30 -6.76
CA LYS A 75 15.65 -1.10 -5.54
C LYS A 75 16.25 -2.38 -4.95
N VAL A 76 15.69 -3.54 -5.24
CA VAL A 76 16.15 -4.83 -4.67
C VAL A 76 16.98 -5.64 -5.65
N LYS A 77 16.85 -5.38 -6.96
CA LYS A 77 17.66 -6.04 -8.01
C LYS A 77 18.88 -5.22 -8.46
N LEU A 78 19.16 -4.08 -7.82
CA LEU A 78 20.40 -3.30 -7.98
C LEU A 78 21.35 -3.60 -6.82
#